data_AF-F8C4H5-F1
#
_entry.id   AF-F8C4H5-F1
#
_cell.length_a   1.000
_cell.length_b   1.000
_cell.length_c   1.000
_cell.angle_alpha   90.00
_cell.angle_beta   90.00
_cell.angle_gamma   90.00
#
_symmetry.space_group_name_H-M   'P 1'
#
loop_
_entity.id
_entity.type
_entity.pdbx_description
1 polymer ?
#
loop_
_entity_poly.entity_id
_entity_poly.type
_entity_poly.pdbx_seq_one_letter_code
_entity_poly.pdbx_strand_id
1 'polypeptide(L)'
;MQREILKKFERKRNKIRVILRVRKVNYQGKEEELIESIGNQKLREAILFRWKVISFHEKYGTKLTMNTFKISKATIYRWKKRWKESGGDLEALIPKIFLVKRKKKWHPEIINFILEYRKAHPHVGKDILKTLCDRFCKEKNLNPPSASTIGRIIRYLKERGQLEENTLKVLNC
;
A
#
# COMPACT_ATOMS: atom_id res chain seq x y z
N MET A 1 -28.42 -10.23 16.25
CA MET A 1 -29.19 -9.00 15.92
C MET A 1 -28.20 -7.95 15.43
N GLN A 2 -28.35 -7.55 14.16
CA GLN A 2 -27.89 -6.30 13.50
C GLN A 2 -26.37 -5.98 13.52
N ARG A 3 -25.64 -6.10 12.40
CA ARG A 3 -25.59 -5.24 11.20
C ARG A 3 -25.29 -3.76 11.50
N GLU A 4 -24.38 -3.24 10.68
CA GLU A 4 -24.04 -1.82 10.43
C GLU A 4 -23.01 -1.23 11.42
N ILE A 5 -21.93 -0.55 11.03
CA ILE A 5 -21.79 0.40 9.92
C ILE A 5 -20.37 0.27 9.32
N LEU A 6 -20.29 -0.38 8.16
CA LEU A 6 -19.30 -0.07 7.12
C LEU A 6 -19.82 1.15 6.36
N LYS A 7 -19.08 2.27 6.40
CA LYS A 7 -19.09 3.41 5.46
C LYS A 7 -18.17 4.46 6.12
N LYS A 8 -17.20 5.11 5.48
CA LYS A 8 -16.92 5.46 4.09
C LYS A 8 -15.46 5.91 4.08
N PHE A 9 -14.70 5.64 3.03
CA PHE A 9 -13.91 6.67 2.32
C PHE A 9 -13.17 5.99 1.16
N GLU A 10 -13.92 5.78 0.09
CA GLU A 10 -13.34 5.60 -1.23
C GLU A 10 -12.62 6.88 -1.65
N ARG A 11 -11.49 6.75 -2.37
CA ARG A 11 -11.30 7.50 -3.63
C ARG A 11 -10.10 7.02 -4.45
N LYS A 12 -10.46 6.70 -5.70
CA LYS A 12 -9.75 6.80 -6.99
C LYS A 12 -8.31 6.32 -7.05
N ARG A 13 -8.13 5.12 -7.60
CA ARG A 13 -6.87 4.70 -8.26
C ARG A 13 -7.12 4.54 -9.75
N ASN A 14 -6.39 5.31 -10.53
CA ASN A 14 -6.45 5.34 -11.99
C ASN A 14 -6.22 3.94 -12.57
N LYS A 15 -7.16 3.54 -13.43
CA LYS A 15 -7.20 2.27 -14.15
C LYS A 15 -6.08 2.24 -15.20
N ILE A 16 -5.10 1.37 -15.02
CA ILE A 16 -4.34 0.83 -16.15
C ILE A 16 -5.09 -0.44 -16.59
N ARG A 17 -5.83 -0.34 -17.69
CA ARG A 17 -6.48 -1.48 -18.36
C ARG A 17 -5.38 -2.28 -19.05
N VAL A 18 -5.11 -3.50 -18.60
CA VAL A 18 -4.46 -4.51 -19.43
C VAL A 18 -5.51 -5.57 -19.70
N ILE A 19 -6.00 -5.62 -20.94
CA ILE A 19 -6.97 -6.60 -21.40
C ILE A 19 -6.24 -7.93 -21.53
N LEU A 20 -6.33 -8.79 -20.52
CA LEU A 20 -5.93 -10.18 -20.66
C LEU A 20 -7.16 -10.98 -21.09
N ARG A 21 -7.24 -11.26 -22.39
CA ARG A 21 -8.22 -12.17 -22.99
C ARG A 21 -7.88 -13.60 -22.56
N VAL A 22 -8.35 -14.04 -21.39
CA VAL A 22 -8.11 -15.40 -20.91
C VAL A 22 -9.28 -16.29 -21.34
N ARG A 23 -9.03 -17.20 -22.29
CA ARG A 23 -9.95 -18.31 -22.64
C ARG A 23 -10.34 -19.06 -21.37
N LYS A 24 -11.65 -19.20 -21.12
CA LYS A 24 -12.19 -20.13 -20.11
C LYS A 24 -11.71 -21.53 -20.46
N VAL A 25 -11.07 -22.20 -19.50
CA VAL A 25 -10.79 -23.63 -19.54
C VAL A 25 -11.29 -24.17 -18.21
N ASN A 26 -12.10 -25.23 -18.26
CA ASN A 26 -12.79 -25.82 -17.12
C ASN A 26 -11.79 -26.29 -16.04
N TYR A 27 -12.04 -25.92 -14.78
CA TYR A 27 -11.29 -26.37 -13.61
C TYR A 27 -12.24 -27.16 -12.68
N GLN A 28 -11.79 -28.29 -12.14
CA GLN A 28 -12.64 -29.22 -11.39
C GLN A 28 -12.92 -28.72 -9.95
N GLY A 29 -14.19 -28.41 -9.66
CA GLY A 29 -14.93 -28.65 -8.42
C GLY A 29 -14.46 -28.00 -7.10
N LYS A 30 -13.30 -28.38 -6.57
CA LYS A 30 -12.84 -27.93 -5.23
C LYS A 30 -12.10 -26.59 -5.24
N GLU A 31 -11.59 -26.21 -6.40
CA GLU A 31 -10.77 -25.01 -6.58
C GLU A 31 -11.64 -23.75 -6.69
N GLU A 32 -12.89 -23.89 -7.14
CA GLU A 32 -13.84 -22.80 -7.38
C GLU A 32 -14.39 -22.22 -6.07
N GLU A 33 -14.69 -23.06 -5.07
CA GLU A 33 -15.23 -22.63 -3.75
C GLU A 33 -14.25 -21.73 -2.99
N LEU A 34 -12.97 -22.11 -2.91
CA LEU A 34 -11.94 -21.32 -2.24
C LEU A 34 -11.75 -19.96 -2.93
N ILE A 35 -11.83 -19.97 -4.26
CA ILE A 35 -11.68 -18.80 -5.10
C ILE A 35 -12.86 -17.82 -4.94
N GLU A 36 -14.07 -18.33 -4.69
CA GLU A 36 -15.26 -17.53 -4.42
C GLU A 36 -15.18 -16.81 -3.07
N SER A 37 -14.51 -17.42 -2.07
CA SER A 37 -14.33 -16.82 -0.74
C SER A 37 -13.39 -15.62 -0.73
N ILE A 38 -12.49 -15.51 -1.73
CA ILE A 38 -11.54 -14.41 -1.84
C ILE A 38 -12.23 -13.18 -2.46
N GLY A 39 -12.66 -12.25 -1.62
CA GLY A 39 -13.34 -11.02 -2.05
C GLY A 39 -12.52 -10.08 -2.95
N ASN A 40 -11.21 -10.31 -3.12
CA ASN A 40 -10.35 -9.52 -4.00
C ASN A 40 -10.16 -10.19 -5.37
N GLN A 41 -10.88 -9.69 -6.38
CA GLN A 41 -10.83 -10.19 -7.75
C GLN A 41 -9.40 -10.31 -8.32
N LYS A 42 -8.52 -9.32 -8.06
CA LYS A 42 -7.14 -9.36 -8.57
C LYS A 42 -6.31 -10.48 -7.93
N LEU A 43 -6.61 -10.78 -6.67
CA LEU A 43 -5.94 -11.86 -5.96
C LEU A 43 -6.39 -13.21 -6.51
N ARG A 44 -7.70 -13.38 -6.74
CA ARG A 44 -8.31 -14.52 -7.42
C ARG A 44 -7.67 -14.78 -8.78
N GLU A 45 -7.59 -13.75 -9.63
CA GLU A 45 -6.95 -13.84 -10.95
C GLU A 45 -5.47 -14.24 -10.87
N ALA A 46 -4.73 -13.70 -9.90
CA ALA A 46 -3.32 -14.02 -9.72
C ALA A 46 -3.09 -15.46 -9.25
N ILE A 47 -3.94 -15.98 -8.36
CA ILE A 47 -3.89 -17.37 -7.88
C ILE A 47 -4.18 -18.32 -9.04
N LEU A 48 -5.28 -18.08 -9.76
CA LEU A 48 -5.68 -18.87 -10.95
C LEU A 48 -4.58 -18.91 -11.99
N PHE A 49 -3.95 -17.76 -12.27
CA PHE A 49 -2.86 -17.68 -13.21
C PHE A 49 -1.66 -18.52 -12.76
N ARG A 50 -1.25 -18.41 -11.50
CA ARG A 50 -0.13 -19.21 -10.95
C ARG A 50 -0.43 -20.69 -10.98
N TRP A 51 -1.66 -21.08 -10.66
CA TRP A 51 -2.10 -22.46 -10.71
C TRP A 51 -2.04 -23.01 -12.14
N LYS A 52 -2.59 -22.27 -13.11
CA LYS A 52 -2.51 -22.60 -14.53
C LYS A 52 -1.09 -22.78 -15.04
N VAL A 53 -0.15 -21.96 -14.58
CA VAL A 53 1.27 -22.08 -14.95
C VAL A 53 1.87 -23.35 -14.38
N ILE A 54 1.55 -23.71 -13.13
CA ILE A 54 2.03 -24.94 -12.49
C ILE A 54 1.46 -26.18 -13.20
N SER A 55 0.16 -26.24 -13.44
CA SER A 55 -0.46 -27.39 -14.12
C SER A 55 0.03 -27.55 -15.55
N PHE A 56 0.22 -26.44 -16.29
CA PHE A 56 0.84 -26.48 -17.62
C PHE A 56 2.30 -26.95 -17.56
N HIS A 57 3.06 -26.52 -16.55
CA HIS A 57 4.43 -26.96 -16.33
C HIS A 57 4.54 -28.46 -16.08
N GLU A 58 3.62 -29.02 -15.30
CA GLU A 58 3.57 -30.47 -15.05
C GLU A 58 3.26 -31.28 -16.29
N LYS A 59 2.42 -30.75 -17.18
CA LYS A 59 2.04 -31.44 -18.42
C LYS A 59 3.06 -31.31 -19.55
N TYR A 60 3.69 -30.15 -19.71
CA TYR A 60 4.51 -29.83 -20.90
C TYR A 60 5.96 -29.44 -20.62
N GLY A 61 6.35 -29.34 -19.36
CA GLY A 61 7.72 -29.04 -18.95
C GLY A 61 8.13 -27.57 -19.08
N THR A 62 9.36 -27.29 -18.69
CA THR A 62 9.87 -25.94 -18.41
C THR A 62 9.97 -25.05 -19.65
N LYS A 63 10.57 -25.55 -20.74
CA LYS A 63 10.87 -24.74 -21.94
C LYS A 63 9.60 -24.21 -22.60
N LEU A 64 8.58 -25.06 -22.75
CA LEU A 64 7.29 -24.65 -23.32
C LEU A 64 6.57 -23.66 -22.41
N THR A 65 6.53 -23.93 -21.10
CA THR A 65 5.89 -23.03 -20.13
C THR A 65 6.49 -21.63 -20.15
N MET A 66 7.83 -21.52 -20.19
CA MET A 66 8.52 -20.23 -20.30
C MET A 66 8.14 -19.50 -21.60
N ASN A 67 8.07 -20.21 -22.72
CA ASN A 67 7.73 -19.63 -24.02
C ASN A 67 6.27 -19.16 -24.10
N THR A 68 5.33 -19.93 -23.55
CA THR A 68 3.88 -19.65 -23.56
C THR A 68 3.50 -18.53 -22.60
N PHE A 69 3.98 -18.57 -21.35
CA PHE A 69 3.58 -17.62 -20.32
C PHE A 69 4.54 -16.44 -20.16
N LYS A 70 5.71 -16.47 -20.80
CA LYS A 70 6.77 -15.45 -20.69
C LYS A 70 7.21 -15.23 -19.23
N ILE A 71 7.34 -16.33 -18.48
CA ILE A 71 7.76 -16.33 -17.07
C ILE A 71 9.14 -16.98 -16.98
N SER A 72 9.99 -16.48 -16.08
CA SER A 72 11.30 -17.08 -15.83
C SER A 72 11.19 -18.47 -15.16
N LYS A 73 12.11 -19.37 -15.50
CA LYS A 73 12.26 -20.69 -14.87
C LYS A 73 12.18 -20.58 -13.34
N ALA A 74 12.97 -19.68 -12.75
CA ALA A 74 13.03 -19.48 -11.30
C ALA A 74 11.66 -19.17 -10.68
N THR A 75 10.81 -18.39 -11.37
CA THR A 75 9.48 -18.04 -10.86
C THR A 75 8.54 -19.25 -10.87
N ILE A 76 8.57 -20.06 -11.93
CA ILE A 76 7.79 -21.29 -12.03
C ILE A 76 8.16 -22.25 -10.90
N TYR A 77 9.46 -22.53 -10.72
CA TYR A 77 9.94 -23.43 -9.68
C TYR A 77 9.64 -22.91 -8.27
N ARG A 78 9.72 -21.59 -8.04
CA ARG A 78 9.37 -20.97 -6.75
C ARG A 78 7.89 -21.15 -6.41
N TRP A 79 6.99 -20.99 -7.38
CA TRP A 79 5.57 -21.22 -7.15
C TRP A 79 5.26 -22.70 -6.95
N LYS A 80 5.83 -23.58 -7.78
CA LYS A 80 5.69 -25.03 -7.64
C LYS A 80 6.19 -25.55 -6.29
N LYS A 81 7.37 -25.09 -5.84
CA LYS A 81 7.91 -25.43 -4.52
C LYS A 81 6.93 -25.06 -3.41
N ARG A 82 6.41 -23.83 -3.43
CA ARG A 82 5.47 -23.35 -2.42
C ARG A 82 4.16 -24.13 -2.38
N TRP A 83 3.62 -24.48 -3.55
CA TRP A 83 2.40 -25.29 -3.65
C TRP A 83 2.60 -26.73 -3.15
N LYS A 84 3.78 -27.31 -3.40
CA LYS A 84 4.13 -28.63 -2.86
C LYS A 84 4.31 -28.60 -1.34
N GLU A 85 4.98 -27.57 -0.83
CA GLU A 85 5.20 -27.39 0.62
C GLU A 85 3.90 -27.16 1.39
N SER A 86 2.85 -26.64 0.73
CA SER A 86 1.51 -26.48 1.33
C SER A 86 0.60 -27.69 1.18
N GLY A 87 1.11 -28.83 0.71
CA GLY A 87 0.30 -30.04 0.54
C GLY A 87 -0.76 -29.94 -0.57
N GLY A 88 -0.59 -29.02 -1.53
CA GLY A 88 -1.52 -28.83 -2.64
C GLY A 88 -2.50 -27.68 -2.47
N ASP A 89 -2.41 -26.91 -1.39
CA ASP A 89 -3.31 -25.77 -1.14
C ASP A 89 -3.05 -24.58 -2.08
N LEU A 90 -4.13 -24.05 -2.67
CA LEU A 90 -4.11 -22.87 -3.56
C LEU A 90 -3.88 -21.56 -2.80
N GLU A 91 -4.20 -21.48 -1.50
CA GLU A 91 -3.91 -20.28 -0.71
C GLU A 91 -2.41 -19.98 -0.67
N ALA A 92 -1.57 -21.01 -0.75
CA ALA A 92 -0.13 -20.85 -0.81
C ALA A 92 0.33 -20.06 -2.06
N LEU A 93 -0.48 -20.05 -3.13
CA LEU A 93 -0.20 -19.28 -4.34
C LEU A 93 -0.60 -17.81 -4.23
N ILE A 94 -1.13 -17.35 -3.09
CA ILE A 94 -1.41 -15.94 -2.84
C ILE A 94 -0.12 -15.10 -3.04
N PRO A 95 -0.15 -14.04 -3.88
CA PRO A 95 0.93 -13.06 -3.94
C PRO A 95 1.20 -12.45 -2.56
N LYS A 96 2.44 -12.58 -2.06
CA LYS A 96 2.90 -11.79 -0.92
C LYS A 96 2.96 -10.33 -1.37
N ILE A 97 1.98 -9.53 -0.93
CA ILE A 97 1.97 -8.10 -1.20
C ILE A 97 2.73 -7.41 -0.06
N PHE A 98 3.95 -6.93 -0.34
CA PHE A 98 4.72 -6.13 0.62
C PHE A 98 4.22 -4.67 0.62
N LEU A 99 3.00 -4.43 1.12
CA LEU A 99 2.51 -3.06 1.35
C LEU A 99 2.90 -2.60 2.76
N VAL A 100 4.21 -2.54 3.04
CA VAL A 100 4.67 -1.90 4.28
C VAL A 100 4.62 -0.39 4.06
N LYS A 101 3.50 0.24 4.43
CA LYS A 101 3.48 1.70 4.60
C LYS A 101 4.42 2.03 5.76
N ARG A 102 5.56 2.66 5.47
CA ARG A 102 6.50 3.09 6.51
C ARG A 102 5.76 4.01 7.47
N LYS A 103 5.60 3.57 8.72
CA LYS A 103 5.04 4.41 9.79
C LYS A 103 5.99 5.60 9.99
N LYS A 104 5.45 6.83 9.96
CA LYS A 104 6.21 8.05 10.26
C LYS A 104 6.55 7.99 11.75
N LYS A 105 7.84 7.90 12.10
CA LYS A 105 8.33 7.95 13.48
C LYS A 105 8.81 9.37 13.76
N TRP A 106 7.91 10.23 14.24
CA TRP A 106 8.25 11.56 14.75
C TRP A 106 7.91 11.61 16.24
N HIS A 107 8.70 12.32 17.02
CA HIS A 107 8.46 12.45 18.45
C HIS A 107 7.14 13.22 18.68
N PRO A 108 6.23 12.75 19.55
CA PRO A 108 4.93 13.40 19.77
C PRO A 108 5.06 14.85 20.22
N GLU A 109 6.02 15.17 21.09
CA GLU A 109 6.26 16.54 21.56
C GLU A 109 6.65 17.48 20.41
N ILE A 110 7.42 17.01 19.43
CA ILE A 110 7.82 17.80 18.27
C ILE A 110 6.60 18.09 17.38
N ILE A 111 5.70 17.11 17.22
CA ILE A 111 4.45 17.30 16.47
C ILE A 111 3.56 18.33 17.17
N ASN A 112 3.40 18.21 18.49
CA ASN A 112 2.57 19.13 19.27
C ASN A 112 3.13 20.55 19.25
N PHE A 113 4.44 20.71 19.44
CA PHE A 113 5.12 22.01 19.33
C PHE A 113 4.86 22.66 17.97
N ILE A 114 5.04 21.91 16.87
CA ILE A 114 4.79 22.44 15.51
C ILE A 114 3.30 22.77 15.33
N LEU A 115 2.39 21.94 15.84
CA LEU A 115 0.95 22.15 15.75
C LEU A 115 0.52 23.44 16.47
N GLU A 116 0.91 23.60 17.73
CA GLU A 116 0.58 24.76 18.56
C GLU A 116 1.15 26.05 17.96
N TYR A 117 2.43 26.02 17.59
CA TYR A 117 3.09 27.18 17.01
C TYR A 117 2.45 27.59 15.68
N ARG A 118 2.06 26.62 14.84
CA ARG A 118 1.40 26.90 13.57
C ARG A 118 -0.03 27.43 13.74
N LYS A 119 -0.75 26.99 14.78
CA LYS A 119 -2.06 27.53 15.11
C LYS A 119 -1.97 28.98 15.58
N ALA A 120 -0.98 29.31 16.42
CA ALA A 120 -0.72 30.68 16.86
C ALA A 120 -0.21 31.57 15.71
N HIS A 121 0.60 31.02 14.80
CA HIS A 121 1.21 31.76 13.70
C HIS A 121 1.09 31.02 12.35
N PRO A 122 -0.05 31.16 11.65
CA PRO A 122 -0.35 30.44 10.42
C PRO A 122 0.62 30.70 9.26
N HIS A 123 1.23 31.90 9.19
CA HIS A 123 2.03 32.34 8.04
C HIS A 123 3.53 32.06 8.14
N VAL A 124 4.01 31.55 9.27
CA VAL A 124 5.45 31.36 9.52
C VAL A 124 6.10 30.39 8.51
N GLY A 125 7.32 30.68 8.07
CA GLY A 125 8.06 29.76 7.19
C GLY A 125 8.51 28.49 7.93
N LYS A 126 8.74 27.41 7.18
CA LYS A 126 9.36 26.18 7.72
C LYS A 126 10.75 26.44 8.35
N ASP A 127 11.46 27.45 7.85
CA ASP A 127 12.82 27.78 8.27
C ASP A 127 12.84 28.48 9.64
N ILE A 128 11.86 29.34 9.90
CA ILE A 128 11.66 29.95 11.24
C ILE A 128 11.22 28.87 12.24
N LEU A 129 10.28 28.01 11.85
CA LEU A 129 9.86 26.86 12.68
C LEU A 129 11.02 25.93 13.01
N LYS A 130 12.00 25.77 12.10
CA LYS A 130 13.20 24.99 12.34
C LYS A 130 14.04 25.59 13.45
N THR A 131 14.36 26.88 13.39
CA THR A 131 15.13 27.57 14.44
C THR A 131 14.48 27.46 15.80
N LEU A 132 13.15 27.59 15.88
CA LEU A 132 12.39 27.50 17.12
C LEU A 132 12.30 26.06 17.65
N CYS A 133 12.05 25.10 16.76
CA CYS A 133 12.01 23.68 17.10
C CYS A 133 13.39 23.20 17.58
N ASP A 134 14.47 23.75 17.05
CA ASP A 134 15.83 23.42 17.48
C ASP A 134 16.12 23.87 18.91
N ARG A 135 15.62 25.04 19.32
CA ARG A 135 15.71 25.50 20.71
C ARG A 135 14.90 24.58 21.63
N PHE A 136 13.64 24.31 21.27
CA PHE A 136 12.78 23.39 22.01
C PHE A 136 13.38 21.98 22.17
N CYS A 137 13.95 21.44 21.09
CA CYS A 137 14.58 20.12 21.12
C CYS A 137 15.83 20.09 22.00
N LYS A 138 16.63 21.17 22.02
CA LYS A 138 17.79 21.28 22.92
C LYS A 138 17.39 21.27 24.38
N GLU A 139 16.36 22.02 24.76
CA GLU A 139 15.86 22.06 26.14
C GLU A 139 15.30 20.70 26.61
N LYS A 140 14.69 19.96 25.69
CA LYS A 140 14.08 18.65 25.96
C LYS A 140 15.00 17.45 25.71
N ASN A 141 16.27 17.68 25.35
CA ASN A 141 17.22 16.64 24.93
C ASN A 141 16.68 15.70 23.82
N LEU A 142 15.97 16.28 22.85
CA LEU A 142 15.40 15.58 21.69
C LEU A 142 16.23 15.81 20.43
N ASN A 143 16.17 14.86 19.49
CA ASN A 143 16.80 15.01 18.19
C ASN A 143 16.00 15.97 17.28
N PRO A 144 16.57 17.12 16.89
CA PRO A 144 15.84 18.12 16.12
C PRO A 144 15.53 17.65 14.69
N PRO A 145 14.30 17.84 14.18
CA PRO A 145 13.93 17.46 12.83
C PRO A 145 14.56 18.41 11.80
N SER A 146 14.89 17.93 10.60
CA SER A 146 15.31 18.81 9.50
C SER A 146 14.16 19.70 8.99
N ALA A 147 14.46 20.82 8.31
CA ALA A 147 13.44 21.70 7.71
C ALA A 147 12.48 20.92 6.77
N SER A 148 13.01 19.97 6.00
CA SER A 148 12.20 19.07 5.17
C SER A 148 11.29 18.15 5.98
N THR A 149 11.73 17.70 7.17
CA THR A 149 10.92 16.88 8.07
C THR A 149 9.80 17.72 8.69
N ILE A 150 10.08 18.96 9.08
CA ILE A 150 9.07 19.92 9.57
C ILE A 150 8.01 20.17 8.50
N GLY A 151 8.41 20.39 7.24
CA GLY A 151 7.47 20.51 6.12
C GLY A 151 6.58 19.28 5.94
N ARG A 152 7.13 18.07 6.10
CA ARG A 152 6.36 16.81 6.08
C ARG A 152 5.38 16.70 7.26
N ILE A 153 5.77 17.16 8.46
CA ILE A 153 4.92 17.22 9.65
C ILE A 153 3.74 18.15 9.40
N ILE A 154 3.99 19.37 8.91
CA ILE A 154 2.93 20.34 8.56
C ILE A 154 1.95 19.73 7.56
N ARG A 155 2.46 19.12 6.47
CA ARG A 155 1.61 18.44 5.48
C ARG A 155 0.76 17.34 6.11
N TYR A 156 1.35 16.55 7.00
CA TYR A 156 0.64 15.47 7.69
C TYR A 156 -0.46 15.97 8.63
N LEU A 157 -0.22 17.08 9.33
CA LEU A 157 -1.21 17.73 10.19
C LEU A 157 -2.38 18.29 9.38
N LYS A 158 -2.11 18.87 8.20
CA LYS A 158 -3.13 19.31 7.24
C LYS A 158 -3.95 18.15 6.67
N GLU A 159 -3.30 17.05 6.27
CA GLU A 159 -3.97 15.82 5.81
C GLU A 159 -4.93 15.23 6.86
N ARG A 160 -4.74 15.56 8.14
CA ARG A 160 -5.59 15.17 9.27
C ARG A 160 -6.63 16.23 9.68
N GLY A 161 -6.67 17.37 9.01
CA GLY A 161 -7.56 18.49 9.36
C GLY A 161 -7.21 19.17 10.69
N GLN A 162 -5.99 19.02 11.20
CA GLN A 162 -5.55 19.64 12.45
C GLN A 162 -5.03 21.08 12.27
N LEU A 163 -4.80 21.48 11.02
CA LEU A 163 -4.35 22.80 10.60
C LEU A 163 -5.17 23.24 9.39
N GLU A 164 -5.61 24.50 9.40
CA GLU A 164 -6.27 25.12 8.26
C GLU A 164 -5.30 25.30 7.07
N GLU A 165 -5.84 25.26 5.87
CA GLU A 165 -5.08 25.66 4.68
C GLU A 165 -4.90 27.18 4.72
N ASN A 166 -3.66 27.64 4.51
CA ASN A 166 -3.36 29.06 4.30
C ASN A 166 -3.99 29.47 2.97
N THR A 167 -5.29 29.68 2.96
CA THR A 167 -5.99 30.38 1.89
C THR A 167 -5.68 31.85 2.10
N LEU A 168 -4.79 32.38 1.27
CA LEU A 168 -4.78 33.80 1.02
C LEU A 168 -6.17 34.13 0.47
N LYS A 169 -7.08 34.66 1.30
CA LYS A 169 -8.11 35.52 0.75
C LYS A 169 -7.35 36.73 0.24
N VAL A 170 -6.89 36.66 -1.00
CA VAL A 170 -6.62 37.88 -1.76
C VAL A 170 -7.97 38.58 -1.77
N LEU A 171 -8.15 39.53 -0.84
CA LEU A 171 -9.19 40.53 -1.00
C LEU A 171 -8.82 41.18 -2.32
N ASN A 172 -9.61 40.87 -3.36
CA ASN A 172 -9.51 41.56 -4.63
C ASN A 172 -9.75 43.03 -4.32
N CYS A 173 -8.66 43.81 -4.27
CA CYS A 173 -8.72 45.25 -4.40
C CYS A 173 -9.11 45.60 -5.84
#